data_AF-A0A914Q5A9-F1
#
_entry.id   AF-A0A914Q5A9-F1
#
_cell.length_a   1.000
_cell.length_b   1.000
_cell.length_c   1.000
_cell.angle_alpha   90.00
_cell.angle_beta   90.00
_cell.angle_gamma   90.00
#
_symmetry.space_group_name_H-M   'P 1'
#
loop_
_entity.id
_entity.type
_entity.pdbx_description
1 polymer ?
#
loop_
_entity_poly.entity_id
_entity_poly.type
_entity_poly.pdbx_seq_one_letter_code
_entity_poly.pdbx_strand_id
1 'polypeptide(L)'
;MVLLCLILSVLSTVDNYTKRAGEALFFMEIFLVIFFGAEYSIRLWSAGCRSKYLGFFGRLKFARKPISLIDLCVVVASTVVICVGSEGKVFATSAIRGIRFLQILRMLHVDRQGGSWRLLGSVVFIHRQELITTLYIGFLGLIFSSYFVYLAEKDAVGPDGRPTFTSYADALWFGVVTLTTIG
;
A
#
# COMPACT_ATOMS: atom_id res chain seq x y z
N MET A 1 17.43 1.74 -6.52
CA MET A 1 17.38 0.36 -6.01
C MET A 1 15.96 -0.15 -5.75
N VAL A 2 15.15 0.50 -4.90
CA VAL A 2 13.77 0.04 -4.60
C VAL A 2 12.88 -0.02 -5.85
N LEU A 3 12.92 1.01 -6.70
CA LEU A 3 12.15 1.06 -7.96
C LEU A 3 12.57 -0.05 -8.94
N LEU A 4 13.86 -0.40 -9.00
CA LEU A 4 14.36 -1.51 -9.81
C LEU A 4 13.82 -2.85 -9.32
N CYS A 5 13.75 -3.07 -7.99
CA CYS A 5 13.14 -4.26 -7.42
C CYS A 5 11.64 -4.35 -7.72
N LEU A 6 10.95 -3.21 -7.76
CA LEU A 6 9.55 -3.14 -8.16
C LEU A 6 9.36 -3.52 -9.64
N ILE A 7 10.23 -3.02 -10.53
CA ILE A 7 10.20 -3.41 -11.95
C ILE A 7 10.46 -4.91 -12.11
N LEU A 8 11.48 -5.46 -11.43
CA LEU A 8 11.76 -6.90 -11.45
C LEU A 8 10.61 -7.72 -10.88
N SER A 9 9.89 -7.17 -9.90
CA SER A 9 8.69 -7.78 -9.33
C SER A 9 7.53 -7.86 -10.31
N VAL A 10 7.28 -6.78 -11.05
CA VAL A 10 6.30 -6.77 -12.13
C VAL A 10 6.73 -7.73 -13.24
N LEU A 11 8.00 -7.76 -13.62
CA LEU A 11 8.50 -8.73 -14.61
C LEU A 11 8.37 -10.18 -14.13
N SER A 12 8.44 -10.44 -12.81
CA SER A 12 8.22 -11.77 -12.25
C SER A 12 6.79 -12.28 -12.41
N THR A 13 5.80 -11.40 -12.64
CA THR A 13 4.40 -11.83 -12.90
C THR A 13 4.19 -12.30 -14.33
N VAL A 14 5.12 -12.03 -15.24
CA VAL A 14 5.01 -12.42 -16.65
C VAL A 14 5.62 -13.81 -16.84
N ASP A 15 4.82 -14.78 -17.28
CA ASP A 15 5.21 -16.21 -17.38
C ASP A 15 6.54 -16.44 -18.11
N ASN A 16 6.82 -15.65 -19.15
CA ASN A 16 8.05 -15.74 -19.94
C ASN A 16 9.33 -15.37 -19.15
N TYR A 17 9.22 -14.56 -18.09
CA TYR A 17 10.35 -14.03 -17.33
C TYR A 17 10.40 -14.49 -15.87
N THR A 18 9.38 -15.22 -15.40
CA THR A 18 9.20 -15.57 -13.99
C THR A 18 10.44 -16.20 -13.35
N LYS A 19 11.10 -17.17 -14.01
CA LYS A 19 12.25 -17.89 -13.42
C LYS A 19 13.47 -16.98 -13.21
N ARG A 20 13.91 -16.28 -14.27
CA ARG A 20 15.08 -15.37 -14.20
C ARG A 20 14.81 -14.15 -13.34
N ALA A 21 13.62 -13.55 -13.47
CA ALA A 21 13.25 -12.40 -12.66
C ALA A 21 13.12 -12.79 -11.17
N GLY A 22 12.59 -13.98 -10.86
CA GLY A 22 12.47 -14.47 -9.49
C GLY A 22 13.82 -14.67 -8.79
N GLU A 23 14.79 -15.30 -9.45
CA GLU A 23 16.15 -15.47 -8.92
C GLU A 23 16.87 -14.14 -8.69
N ALA A 24 16.82 -13.25 -9.68
CA ALA A 24 17.40 -11.91 -9.56
C ALA A 24 16.76 -11.10 -8.44
N LEU A 25 15.44 -11.21 -8.28
CA LEU A 25 14.68 -10.54 -7.24
C LEU A 25 15.06 -11.06 -5.86
N PHE A 26 15.22 -12.37 -5.68
CA PHE A 26 15.65 -12.95 -4.39
C PHE A 26 17.04 -12.44 -3.96
N PHE A 27 18.01 -12.41 -4.88
CA PHE A 27 19.35 -11.90 -4.57
C PHE A 27 19.34 -10.40 -4.24
N MET A 28 18.61 -9.61 -5.03
CA MET A 28 18.43 -8.18 -4.77
C MET A 28 17.73 -7.91 -3.44
N GLU A 29 16.77 -8.75 -3.06
CA GLU A 29 16.02 -8.63 -1.80
C GLU A 29 16.94 -8.87 -0.60
N ILE A 30 17.79 -9.91 -0.64
CA ILE A 30 18.81 -10.15 0.40
C ILE A 30 19.73 -8.94 0.55
N PHE A 31 20.25 -8.42 -0.56
CA PHE A 31 21.12 -7.24 -0.55
C PHE A 31 20.42 -6.03 0.08
N LEU A 32 19.15 -5.80 -0.25
CA LEU A 32 18.37 -4.69 0.30
C LEU A 32 18.07 -4.85 1.78
N VAL A 33 17.73 -6.04 2.26
CA VAL A 33 17.50 -6.28 3.69
C VAL A 33 18.76 -5.99 4.50
N ILE A 34 19.93 -6.42 4.02
CA ILE A 34 21.21 -6.11 4.67
C ILE A 34 21.47 -4.60 4.65
N PHE A 35 21.27 -3.94 3.50
CA PHE A 35 21.49 -2.51 3.35
C PHE A 35 20.58 -1.67 4.28
N PHE A 36 19.27 -1.96 4.30
CA PHE A 36 18.32 -1.27 5.16
C PHE A 36 18.50 -1.61 6.64
N GLY A 37 18.83 -2.86 6.96
CA GLY A 37 19.18 -3.25 8.32
C GLY A 37 20.38 -2.45 8.84
N ALA A 38 21.43 -2.34 8.02
CA ALA A 38 22.61 -1.53 8.35
C ALA A 38 22.27 -0.04 8.47
N GLU A 39 21.50 0.53 7.53
CA GLU A 39 21.06 1.93 7.60
C GLU A 39 20.26 2.20 8.89
N TYR A 40 19.33 1.31 9.25
CA TYR A 40 18.53 1.41 10.46
C TYR A 40 19.40 1.35 11.72
N SER A 41 20.34 0.41 11.79
CA SER A 41 21.29 0.27 12.91
C SER A 41 22.16 1.50 13.07
N ILE A 42 22.73 2.02 11.98
CA ILE A 42 23.54 3.25 11.99
C ILE A 42 22.70 4.44 12.44
N ARG A 43 21.47 4.57 11.95
CA ARG A 43 20.54 5.65 12.34
C ARG A 43 20.15 5.59 13.81
N LEU A 44 19.91 4.39 14.34
CA LEU A 44 19.61 4.19 15.76
C LEU A 44 20.82 4.52 16.65
N TRP A 45 22.03 4.20 16.19
CA TRP A 45 23.27 4.55 16.88
C TRP A 45 23.51 6.07 16.86
N SER A 46 23.39 6.70 15.69
CA SER A 46 23.58 8.15 15.50
C SER A 46 22.51 8.99 16.20
N ALA A 47 21.32 8.44 16.47
CA ALA A 47 20.28 9.13 17.23
C ALA A 47 20.76 9.54 18.64
N GLY A 48 21.75 8.84 19.20
CA GLY A 48 22.36 9.14 20.49
C GLY A 48 23.08 10.49 20.57
N CYS A 49 23.38 11.15 19.44
CA CYS A 49 24.00 12.48 19.43
C CYS A 49 23.05 13.59 19.91
N ARG A 50 21.74 13.36 19.93
CA ARG A 50 20.75 14.34 20.41
C ARG A 50 20.49 14.08 21.89
N SER A 51 20.61 15.13 22.72
CA SER A 51 20.32 15.06 24.18
C SER A 51 18.94 14.44 24.49
N LYS A 52 17.94 14.64 23.61
CA LYS A 52 16.59 14.04 23.71
C LYS A 52 16.56 12.50 23.62
N TYR A 53 17.58 11.86 23.08
CA TYR A 53 17.64 10.41 22.82
C TYR A 53 18.84 9.72 23.50
N LEU A 54 19.39 10.33 24.56
CA LEU A 54 20.48 9.74 25.34
C LEU A 54 19.99 8.50 26.12
N GLY A 55 20.84 7.46 26.18
CA GLY A 55 20.56 6.23 26.92
C GLY A 55 19.59 5.25 26.25
N PHE A 56 19.34 4.10 26.91
CA PHE A 56 18.51 3.02 26.37
C PHE A 56 17.05 3.44 26.15
N PHE A 57 16.45 4.16 27.12
CA PHE A 57 15.10 4.70 27.00
C PHE A 57 14.99 5.80 25.93
N GLY A 58 16.05 6.58 25.70
CA GLY A 58 16.12 7.57 24.64
C GLY A 58 16.09 6.92 23.24
N ARG A 59 16.85 5.84 23.05
CA ARG A 59 16.84 5.04 21.82
C ARG A 59 15.49 4.35 21.59
N LEU A 60 14.86 3.81 22.64
CA LEU A 60 13.53 3.21 22.54
C LEU A 60 12.46 4.24 22.15
N LYS A 61 12.55 5.47 22.67
CA LYS A 61 11.66 6.58 22.28
C LYS A 61 11.87 6.99 20.81
N PHE A 62 13.08 6.84 20.27
CA PHE A 62 13.34 7.05 18.84
C PHE A 62 12.72 5.93 17.98
N ALA A 63 12.89 4.67 18.38
CA ALA A 63 12.31 3.51 17.69
C ALA A 63 10.78 3.53 17.64
N ARG A 64 10.12 4.11 18.66
CA ARG A 64 8.66 4.29 18.72
C ARG A 64 8.10 5.35 17.77
N LYS A 65 8.92 6.11 17.05
CA LYS A 65 8.41 7.03 16.02
C LYS A 65 7.76 6.22 14.89
N PRO A 66 6.60 6.64 14.36
CA PRO A 66 5.86 5.86 13.37
C PRO A 66 6.70 5.48 12.15
N ILE A 67 7.51 6.41 11.63
CA ILE A 67 8.41 6.14 10.49
C ILE A 67 9.51 5.12 10.83
N SER A 68 10.04 5.17 12.05
CA SER A 68 11.08 4.23 12.51
C SER A 68 10.49 2.85 12.81
N LEU A 69 9.23 2.80 13.25
CA LEU A 69 8.51 1.56 13.49
C LEU A 69 8.19 0.86 12.16
N ILE A 70 7.74 1.60 11.15
CA ILE A 70 7.52 1.06 9.80
C ILE A 70 8.82 0.47 9.25
N ASP A 71 9.93 1.19 9.37
CA ASP A 71 11.26 0.73 8.93
C ASP A 71 11.67 -0.58 9.62
N LEU A 72 11.54 -0.64 10.94
CA LEU A 72 11.81 -1.86 11.71
C LEU A 72 10.91 -3.02 11.29
N CYS A 73 9.60 -2.77 11.14
CA CYS A 73 8.65 -3.79 10.69
C CYS A 73 9.00 -4.32 9.29
N VAL A 74 9.43 -3.46 8.37
CA VAL A 74 9.86 -3.86 7.02
C VAL A 74 11.11 -4.74 7.08
N VAL A 75 12.13 -4.35 7.85
CA VAL A 75 13.37 -5.14 7.98
C VAL A 75 13.08 -6.51 8.61
N VAL A 76 12.31 -6.55 9.70
CA VAL A 76 11.93 -7.80 10.39
C VAL A 76 11.10 -8.70 9.49
N ALA A 77 10.04 -8.18 8.86
CA ALA A 77 9.18 -8.98 8.00
C ALA A 77 9.94 -9.49 6.76
N SER A 78 10.85 -8.69 6.19
CA SER A 78 11.69 -9.13 5.06
C SER A 78 12.68 -10.22 5.49
N THR A 79 13.24 -10.13 6.69
CA THR A 79 14.11 -11.18 7.25
C THR A 79 13.34 -12.48 7.44
N VAL A 80 12.13 -12.42 8.00
CA VAL A 80 11.26 -13.60 8.19
C VAL A 80 10.93 -14.25 6.85
N VAL A 81 10.56 -13.48 5.83
CA VAL A 81 10.23 -14.02 4.50
C VAL A 81 11.45 -14.71 3.85
N ILE A 82 12.66 -14.16 4.01
CA ILE A 82 13.88 -14.79 3.49
C ILE A 82 14.20 -16.09 4.26
N CYS A 83 14.13 -16.08 5.59
CA CYS A 83 14.37 -17.27 6.41
C CYS A 83 13.39 -18.41 6.09
N VAL A 84 12.09 -18.09 5.99
CA VAL A 84 11.04 -19.08 5.69
C VAL A 84 11.11 -19.56 4.23
N GLY A 85 11.49 -18.68 3.30
CA GLY A 85 11.65 -19.01 1.89
C GLY A 85 12.78 -20.00 1.59
N SER A 86 13.77 -20.13 2.49
CA SER A 86 14.95 -20.99 2.30
C SER A 86 14.69 -22.48 2.56
N GLU A 87 13.64 -22.85 3.29
CA GLU A 87 13.47 -24.21 3.85
C GLU A 87 12.49 -25.11 3.05
N GLY A 88 11.74 -24.63 2.05
CA GLY A 88 10.70 -25.47 1.41
C GLY A 88 10.25 -25.10 -0.01
N LYS A 89 10.32 -26.07 -0.93
CA LYS A 89 9.88 -25.98 -2.34
C LYS A 89 8.39 -25.65 -2.52
N VAL A 90 7.53 -26.04 -1.58
CA VAL A 90 6.07 -25.80 -1.64
C VAL A 90 5.68 -24.40 -1.11
N PHE A 91 6.59 -23.77 -0.35
CA PHE A 91 6.43 -22.40 0.14
C PHE A 91 7.03 -21.33 -0.78
N ALA A 92 7.79 -21.71 -1.81
CA ALA A 92 8.37 -20.78 -2.77
C ALA A 92 7.31 -19.87 -3.43
N THR A 93 6.13 -20.41 -3.75
CA THR A 93 5.02 -19.62 -4.31
C THR A 93 4.42 -18.64 -3.30
N SER A 94 4.32 -19.03 -2.03
CA SER A 94 3.86 -18.15 -0.94
C SER A 94 4.89 -17.08 -0.58
N ALA A 95 6.18 -17.42 -0.63
CA ALA A 95 7.28 -16.49 -0.42
C ALA A 95 7.29 -15.40 -1.51
N ILE A 96 7.05 -15.74 -2.78
CA ILE A 96 6.94 -14.76 -3.87
C ILE A 96 5.81 -13.75 -3.61
N ARG A 97 4.64 -14.20 -3.10
CA ARG A 97 3.55 -13.28 -2.71
C ARG A 97 3.95 -12.39 -1.53
N GLY A 98 4.64 -12.94 -0.53
CA GLY A 98 5.17 -12.19 0.61
C GLY A 98 6.17 -11.11 0.19
N ILE A 99 7.08 -11.42 -0.73
CA ILE A 99 8.07 -10.45 -1.23
C ILE A 99 7.39 -9.28 -1.94
N ARG A 100 6.35 -9.52 -2.76
CA ARG A 100 5.58 -8.44 -3.41
C ARG A 100 4.92 -7.49 -2.42
N PHE A 101 4.36 -8.03 -1.34
CA PHE A 101 3.75 -7.23 -0.28
C PHE A 101 4.80 -6.36 0.45
N LEU A 102 5.97 -6.93 0.76
CA LEU A 102 7.08 -6.21 1.40
C LEU A 102 7.62 -5.06 0.53
N GLN A 103 7.61 -5.21 -0.79
CA GLN A 103 8.04 -4.16 -1.71
C GLN A 103 7.12 -2.95 -1.70
N ILE A 104 5.80 -3.17 -1.60
CA ILE A 104 4.82 -2.08 -1.44
C ILE A 104 5.06 -1.35 -0.12
N LEU A 105 5.25 -2.09 0.98
CA LEU A 105 5.58 -1.51 2.28
C LEU A 105 6.90 -0.71 2.26
N ARG A 106 7.90 -1.18 1.51
CA ARG A 106 9.17 -0.47 1.33
C ARG A 106 9.03 0.83 0.53
N MET A 107 8.07 0.91 -0.39
CA MET A 107 7.77 2.16 -1.10
C MET A 107 7.24 3.23 -0.13
N LEU A 108 6.49 2.83 0.91
CA LEU A 108 6.04 3.73 1.98
C LEU A 108 7.22 4.33 2.77
N HIS A 109 8.32 3.58 2.94
CA HIS A 109 9.53 4.07 3.61
C HIS A 109 10.22 5.22 2.86
N VAL A 110 10.11 5.28 1.53
CA VAL A 110 10.78 6.31 0.70
C VAL A 110 10.40 7.72 1.16
N ASP A 111 9.20 7.92 1.70
CA ASP A 111 8.82 9.18 2.36
C ASP A 111 9.40 9.29 3.78
N ARG A 112 10.74 9.30 3.87
CA ARG A 112 11.54 9.16 5.11
C ARG A 112 11.26 10.22 6.18
N GLN A 113 10.70 11.38 5.82
CA GLN A 113 10.41 12.47 6.76
C GLN A 113 8.92 12.61 7.09
N GLY A 114 8.04 11.88 6.39
CA GLY A 114 6.60 12.08 6.44
C GLY A 114 6.21 13.52 6.15
N GLY A 115 7.03 14.23 5.37
CA GLY A 115 6.82 15.64 5.02
C GLY A 115 5.58 15.78 4.18
N SER A 116 5.44 14.93 3.16
CA SER A 116 4.27 14.88 2.28
C SER A 116 3.00 14.57 3.06
N TRP A 117 3.02 13.57 3.95
CA TRP A 117 1.89 13.25 4.82
C TRP A 117 1.50 14.39 5.76
N ARG A 118 2.49 15.12 6.29
CA ARG A 118 2.24 16.27 7.17
C ARG A 118 1.67 17.46 6.40
N LEU A 119 2.19 17.73 5.21
CA LEU A 119 1.69 18.78 4.33
C LEU A 119 0.26 18.48 3.88
N LEU A 120 0.01 17.25 3.38
CA LEU A 120 -1.32 16.80 2.98
C LEU A 120 -2.29 16.85 4.16
N GLY A 121 -1.89 16.35 5.33
CA GLY A 121 -2.69 16.43 6.55
C GLY A 121 -2.98 17.87 6.98
N SER A 122 -2.01 18.78 6.84
CA SER A 122 -2.20 20.21 7.14
C SER A 122 -3.23 20.84 6.21
N VAL A 123 -3.11 20.61 4.90
CA VAL A 123 -4.05 21.16 3.90
C VAL A 123 -5.45 20.59 4.12
N VAL A 124 -5.59 19.28 4.32
CA VAL A 124 -6.86 18.63 4.61
C VAL A 124 -7.47 19.17 5.91
N PHE A 125 -6.66 19.41 6.94
CA PHE A 125 -7.15 19.96 8.21
C PHE A 125 -7.66 21.40 8.06
N ILE A 126 -6.97 22.23 7.28
CA ILE A 126 -7.38 23.61 7.00
C ILE A 126 -8.71 23.63 6.24
N HIS A 127 -8.84 22.81 5.19
CA HIS A 127 -10.02 22.77 4.31
C HIS A 127 -11.05 21.69 4.70
N ARG A 128 -11.01 21.18 5.93
CA ARG A 128 -11.85 20.03 6.35
C ARG A 128 -13.33 20.29 6.19
N GLN A 129 -13.79 21.52 6.42
CA GLN A 129 -15.21 21.86 6.32
C GLN A 129 -15.70 21.79 4.87
N GLU A 130 -14.95 22.40 3.94
CA GLU A 130 -15.25 22.38 2.50
C GLU A 130 -15.20 20.95 1.95
N LEU A 131 -14.20 20.17 2.36
CA LEU A 131 -14.05 18.77 1.96
C LEU A 131 -15.21 17.89 2.46
N ILE A 132 -15.61 18.03 3.72
CA ILE A 132 -16.73 17.26 4.29
C ILE A 132 -18.05 17.66 3.64
N THR A 133 -18.28 18.97 3.42
CA THR A 133 -19.53 19.44 2.79
C THR A 133 -19.66 18.93 1.34
N THR A 134 -18.59 19.01 0.56
CA THR A 134 -18.59 18.49 -0.83
C THR A 134 -18.76 16.97 -0.88
N LEU A 135 -18.06 16.23 -0.02
CA LEU A 135 -18.20 14.77 0.07
C LEU A 135 -19.60 14.36 0.55
N TYR A 136 -20.20 15.08 1.49
CA TYR A 136 -21.55 14.84 1.97
C TYR A 136 -22.60 15.05 0.86
N ILE A 137 -22.54 16.18 0.15
CA ILE A 137 -23.47 16.48 -0.95
C ILE A 137 -23.28 15.46 -2.08
N GLY A 138 -22.03 15.12 -2.42
CA GLY A 138 -21.71 14.11 -3.43
C GLY A 138 -22.22 12.72 -3.05
N PHE A 139 -22.05 12.30 -1.80
CA PHE A 139 -22.55 11.01 -1.32
C PHE A 139 -24.09 10.96 -1.31
N LEU A 140 -24.74 12.04 -0.88
CA LEU A 140 -26.20 12.15 -0.90
C LEU A 140 -26.74 12.06 -2.34
N GLY A 141 -26.11 12.80 -3.28
CA GLY A 141 -26.44 12.75 -4.70
C GLY A 141 -26.20 11.37 -5.31
N LEU A 142 -25.13 10.68 -4.92
CA LEU A 142 -24.83 9.31 -5.35
C LEU A 142 -25.93 8.33 -4.94
N ILE A 143 -26.38 8.39 -3.69
CA ILE A 143 -27.45 7.52 -3.18
C ILE A 143 -28.77 7.79 -3.90
N PHE A 144 -29.18 9.06 -4.01
CA PHE A 144 -30.42 9.41 -4.71
C PHE A 144 -30.39 9.01 -6.18
N SER A 145 -29.32 9.38 -6.90
CA SER A 145 -29.17 9.06 -8.32
C SER A 145 -29.18 7.55 -8.57
N SER A 146 -28.39 6.79 -7.80
CA SER A 146 -28.34 5.33 -7.93
C SER A 146 -29.70 4.68 -7.64
N TYR A 147 -30.46 5.21 -6.67
CA TYR A 147 -31.79 4.71 -6.36
C TYR A 147 -32.81 5.01 -7.46
N PHE A 148 -32.79 6.22 -8.03
CA PHE A 148 -33.66 6.56 -9.16
C PHE A 148 -33.34 5.73 -10.40
N VAL A 149 -32.06 5.55 -10.73
CA VAL A 149 -31.62 4.70 -11.85
C VAL A 149 -32.04 3.25 -11.61
N TYR A 150 -31.85 2.74 -10.40
CA TYR A 150 -32.33 1.40 -10.03
C TYR A 150 -33.85 1.27 -10.25
N LEU A 151 -34.65 2.22 -9.78
CA LEU A 151 -36.11 2.17 -9.98
C LEU A 151 -36.51 2.27 -11.44
N ALA A 152 -35.78 3.03 -12.25
CA ALA A 152 -36.04 3.20 -13.67
C ALA A 152 -35.68 1.94 -14.49
N GLU A 153 -34.62 1.24 -14.11
CA GLU A 153 -34.05 0.14 -14.91
C GLU A 153 -34.18 -1.26 -14.28
N LYS A 154 -34.71 -1.40 -13.06
CA LYS A 154 -34.87 -2.72 -12.41
C LYS A 154 -35.69 -3.72 -13.22
N ASP A 155 -36.63 -3.23 -14.04
CA ASP A 155 -37.49 -4.07 -14.88
C ASP A 155 -37.04 -4.05 -16.36
N ALA A 156 -35.98 -3.31 -16.69
CA ALA A 156 -35.42 -3.23 -18.03
C ALA A 156 -34.51 -4.44 -18.29
N VAL A 157 -34.77 -5.14 -19.40
CA VAL A 157 -33.95 -6.27 -19.86
C VAL A 157 -32.87 -5.74 -20.80
N GLY A 158 -31.61 -5.94 -20.43
CA GLY A 158 -30.48 -5.56 -21.25
C GLY A 158 -30.35 -6.39 -22.54
N PRO A 159 -29.46 -5.99 -23.47
CA PRO A 159 -29.29 -6.67 -24.76
C PRO A 159 -28.90 -8.16 -24.63
N ASP A 160 -28.29 -8.55 -23.51
CA ASP A 160 -27.87 -9.92 -23.22
C ASP A 160 -28.99 -10.79 -22.59
N GLY A 161 -30.22 -10.28 -22.51
CA GLY A 161 -31.37 -11.00 -21.94
C GLY A 161 -31.36 -11.09 -20.41
N ARG A 162 -30.46 -10.37 -19.73
CA ARG A 162 -30.39 -10.25 -18.27
C ARG A 162 -30.84 -8.84 -17.84
N PRO A 163 -31.47 -8.69 -16.66
CA PRO A 163 -31.77 -7.36 -16.12
C PRO A 163 -30.47 -6.57 -15.92
N THR A 164 -30.45 -5.31 -16.36
CA THR A 164 -29.25 -4.44 -16.30
C THR A 164 -28.79 -4.22 -14.85
N PHE A 165 -29.74 -4.13 -13.91
CA PHE A 165 -29.46 -4.05 -12.47
C PHE A 165 -30.25 -5.12 -11.73
N THR A 166 -29.57 -6.11 -11.15
CA THR A 166 -30.21 -7.17 -10.34
C THR A 166 -30.46 -6.74 -8.91
N SER A 167 -29.61 -5.84 -8.40
CA SER A 167 -29.66 -5.34 -7.04
C SER A 167 -29.38 -3.84 -6.98
N TYR A 168 -29.81 -3.20 -5.89
CA TYR A 168 -29.43 -1.82 -5.61
C TYR A 168 -27.91 -1.62 -5.54
N ALA A 169 -27.15 -2.65 -5.15
CA ALA A 169 -25.69 -2.60 -5.12
C ALA A 169 -25.09 -2.45 -6.53
N ASP A 170 -25.72 -3.03 -7.56
CA ASP A 170 -25.26 -2.91 -8.96
C ASP A 170 -25.46 -1.48 -9.47
N ALA A 171 -26.63 -0.90 -9.17
CA ALA A 171 -26.92 0.50 -9.51
C ALA A 171 -26.01 1.47 -8.75
N LEU A 172 -25.66 1.16 -7.50
CA LEU A 172 -24.71 1.94 -6.71
C LEU A 172 -23.30 1.86 -7.26
N TRP A 173 -22.83 0.68 -7.69
CA TRP A 173 -21.56 0.53 -8.39
C TRP A 173 -21.53 1.38 -9.67
N PHE A 174 -22.59 1.30 -10.49
CA PHE A 174 -22.72 2.14 -11.68
C PHE A 174 -22.71 3.64 -11.34
N GLY A 175 -23.42 4.05 -10.28
CA GLY A 175 -23.41 5.42 -9.77
C GLY A 175 -22.01 5.90 -9.37
N VAL A 176 -21.22 5.05 -8.71
CA VAL A 176 -19.82 5.36 -8.35
C VAL A 176 -18.96 5.55 -9.60
N VAL A 177 -19.01 4.64 -10.56
CA VAL A 177 -18.22 4.70 -11.81
C VAL A 177 -18.57 5.96 -12.62
N THR A 178 -19.86 6.29 -12.70
CA THR A 178 -20.35 7.47 -13.44
C THR A 178 -19.98 8.78 -12.74
N LEU A 179 -20.21 8.89 -11.43
CA LEU A 179 -19.96 10.12 -10.66
C LEU A 179 -18.45 10.42 -10.54
N THR A 180 -17.62 9.37 -10.54
CA THR A 180 -16.16 9.51 -10.61
C THR A 180 -15.62 9.68 -12.03
N THR A 181 -16.49 9.79 -13.03
CA THR A 181 -16.15 10.00 -14.46
C THR A 181 -15.22 8.93 -15.04
N ILE A 182 -15.28 7.70 -14.51
CA ILE A 182 -14.49 6.57 -15.02
C ILE A 182 -15.08 6.09 -16.36
N GLY A 183 -16.43 6.02 -16.44
CA GLY A 183 -17.18 5.66 -17.65
C GLY A 183 -17.01 4.21 -18.07
#